data_AF-A0A3L9ZYK7-F1
#
_entry.id   AF-A0A3L9ZYK7-F1
#
_cell.length_a   1.000
_cell.length_b   1.000
_cell.length_c   1.000
_cell.angle_alpha   90.00
_cell.angle_beta   90.00
_cell.angle_gamma   90.00
#
_symmetry.space_group_name_H-M   'P 1'
#
loop_
_entity.id
_entity.type
_entity.pdbx_description
1 polymer ?
#
loop_
_entity_poly.entity_id
_entity_poly.type
_entity_poly.pdbx_seq_one_letter_code
_entity_poly.pdbx_strand_id
1 'polypeptide(L)'
;MRIYYKIINMKNKFTDTLENDFKEKAKKKRIVSKALFWTLIPLTIAASVGGAIYFVIKNSRPLKKINLTKELFDQWSNIEFEKKLNNSKSAADIIKDFEKAKLENENKTNEFKKHNPKPSKKDLEDFEENLVDLNVFIASVVSKKGTFKQDKYLIFKFLNIEKVIKNDGKVDENAIKITYEVFPNLETAEINENKKVYATKKSKFYFKTSKIVEIVSSTENWETSAKFLEVFDKHMKEIKDIIRYREDPVNDKDGEKWFKSEKFQQQVFEWFKKLVEEAETQPQLFKKEIYDIKPYTEQSNTKTYVQWNPTKGLNELTIDYYYQHKTNATARSDGKRKIFTILDI
;
A
#
# COMPACT_ATOMS: atom_id res chain seq x y z
N MET A 1 41.45 -47.70 53.24
CA MET A 1 40.17 -47.39 53.93
C MET A 1 39.97 -45.90 54.29
N ARG A 2 41.01 -45.10 54.62
CA ARG A 2 40.86 -43.66 54.97
C ARG A 2 40.51 -42.69 53.83
N ILE A 3 40.83 -43.00 52.58
CA ILE A 3 40.57 -42.09 51.44
C ILE A 3 39.08 -42.14 51.02
N TYR A 4 38.46 -43.32 51.08
CA TYR A 4 37.08 -43.52 50.67
C TYR A 4 36.08 -42.78 51.59
N TYR A 5 36.33 -42.76 52.90
CA TYR A 5 35.50 -42.03 53.87
C TYR A 5 35.57 -40.50 53.68
N LYS A 6 36.72 -39.99 53.24
CA LYS A 6 36.93 -38.55 53.03
C LYS A 6 36.20 -38.04 51.78
N ILE A 7 36.09 -38.88 50.74
CA ILE A 7 35.36 -38.56 49.50
C ILE A 7 33.85 -38.58 49.72
N ILE A 8 33.33 -39.53 50.49
CA ILE A 8 31.88 -39.61 50.82
C ILE A 8 31.44 -38.43 51.67
N ASN A 9 32.22 -38.05 52.70
CA ASN A 9 31.89 -36.87 53.52
C ASN A 9 31.99 -35.55 52.76
N MET A 10 32.88 -35.42 51.76
CA MET A 10 32.92 -34.24 50.90
C MET A 10 31.73 -34.18 49.93
N LYS A 11 31.29 -35.31 49.37
CA LYS A 11 30.09 -35.37 48.52
C LYS A 11 28.83 -34.94 49.28
N ASN A 12 28.61 -35.49 50.47
CA ASN A 12 27.42 -35.18 51.29
C ASN A 12 27.41 -33.70 51.73
N LYS A 13 28.57 -33.14 52.10
CA LYS A 13 28.69 -31.73 52.48
C LYS A 13 28.46 -30.77 51.31
N PHE A 14 28.79 -31.19 50.08
CA PHE A 14 28.58 -30.41 48.85
C PHE A 14 27.11 -30.44 48.39
N THR A 15 26.42 -31.58 48.55
CA THR A 15 24.98 -31.69 48.26
C THR A 15 24.14 -30.89 49.25
N ASP A 16 24.48 -30.92 50.55
CA ASP A 16 23.74 -30.16 51.57
C ASP A 16 23.91 -28.64 51.42
N THR A 17 25.07 -28.17 50.95
CA THR A 17 25.30 -26.74 50.69
C THR A 17 24.56 -26.26 49.46
N LEU A 18 24.55 -27.05 48.37
CA LEU A 18 23.75 -26.75 47.18
C LEU A 18 22.24 -26.72 47.48
N GLU A 19 21.73 -27.70 48.22
CA GLU A 19 20.29 -27.78 48.51
C GLU A 19 19.81 -26.63 49.39
N ASN A 20 20.63 -26.20 50.36
CA ASN A 20 20.34 -25.03 51.19
C ASN A 20 20.39 -23.71 50.40
N ASP A 21 21.36 -23.55 49.49
CA ASP A 21 21.44 -22.39 48.58
C ASP A 21 20.24 -22.30 47.62
N PHE A 22 19.75 -23.44 47.10
CA PHE A 22 18.55 -23.47 46.27
C PHE A 22 17.29 -23.12 47.06
N LYS A 23 17.14 -23.64 48.29
CA LYS A 23 16.00 -23.32 49.18
C LYS A 23 16.00 -21.85 49.60
N GLU A 24 17.17 -21.26 49.89
CA GLU A 24 17.31 -19.84 50.20
C GLU A 24 16.95 -18.94 49.00
N LYS A 25 17.45 -19.27 47.80
CA LYS A 25 17.14 -18.54 46.56
C LYS A 25 15.65 -18.63 46.22
N ALA A 26 15.02 -19.78 46.43
CA ALA A 26 13.57 -19.96 46.22
C ALA A 26 12.73 -19.15 47.23
N LYS A 27 13.12 -19.09 48.50
CA LYS A 27 12.46 -18.25 49.51
C LYS A 27 12.62 -16.75 49.20
N LYS A 28 13.82 -16.30 48.84
CA LYS A 28 14.08 -14.89 48.42
C LYS A 28 13.25 -14.52 47.19
N LYS A 29 13.17 -15.38 46.17
CA LYS A 29 12.29 -15.17 44.99
C LYS A 29 10.82 -15.04 45.36
N ARG A 30 10.33 -15.82 46.33
CA ARG A 30 8.92 -15.82 46.76
C ARG A 30 8.55 -14.59 47.61
N ILE A 31 9.49 -14.03 48.35
CA ILE A 31 9.31 -12.78 49.11
C ILE A 31 9.33 -11.59 48.16
N VAL A 32 10.31 -11.55 47.24
CA VAL A 32 10.41 -10.50 46.21
C VAL A 32 9.18 -10.52 45.29
N SER A 33 8.69 -11.69 44.88
CA SER A 33 7.48 -11.76 44.05
C SER A 33 6.24 -11.29 44.79
N LYS A 34 6.08 -11.61 46.09
CA LYS A 34 4.98 -11.09 46.91
C LYS A 34 5.07 -9.57 47.10
N ALA A 35 6.27 -9.04 47.39
CA ALA A 35 6.47 -7.60 47.55
C ALA A 35 6.21 -6.83 46.24
N LEU A 36 6.65 -7.38 45.10
CA LEU A 36 6.33 -6.85 43.78
C LEU A 36 4.82 -6.92 43.50
N PHE A 37 4.14 -8.01 43.84
CA PHE A 37 2.70 -8.16 43.64
C PHE A 37 1.89 -7.12 44.45
N TRP A 38 2.28 -6.89 45.72
CA TRP A 38 1.65 -5.89 46.59
C TRP A 38 1.94 -4.43 46.21
N THR A 39 2.98 -4.17 45.43
CA THR A 39 3.33 -2.80 44.99
C THR A 39 2.84 -2.50 43.57
N LEU A 40 3.01 -3.44 42.62
CA LEU A 40 2.62 -3.27 41.23
C LEU A 40 1.11 -3.25 41.00
N ILE A 41 0.33 -4.04 41.76
CA ILE A 41 -1.12 -4.12 41.53
C ILE A 41 -1.83 -2.83 41.95
N PRO A 42 -1.59 -2.26 43.15
CA PRO A 42 -2.18 -0.98 43.49
C PRO A 42 -1.73 0.15 42.55
N LEU A 43 -0.46 0.14 42.11
CA LEU A 43 0.05 1.14 41.18
C LEU A 43 -0.61 1.05 39.80
N THR A 44 -0.81 -0.16 39.28
CA THR A 44 -1.47 -0.38 37.99
C THR A 44 -2.97 -0.07 38.04
N ILE A 45 -3.65 -0.35 39.16
CA ILE A 45 -5.05 0.05 39.37
C ILE A 45 -5.16 1.58 39.50
N ALA A 46 -4.28 2.22 40.27
CA ALA A 46 -4.29 3.68 40.40
C ALA A 46 -3.96 4.37 39.06
N ALA A 47 -3.03 3.82 38.28
CA ALA A 47 -2.71 4.32 36.95
C ALA A 47 -3.86 4.10 35.95
N SER A 48 -4.56 2.97 36.01
CA SER A 48 -5.70 2.69 35.12
C SER A 48 -6.91 3.56 35.47
N VAL A 49 -7.24 3.71 36.76
CA VAL A 49 -8.31 4.60 37.23
C VAL A 49 -7.97 6.06 36.95
N GLY A 50 -6.74 6.49 37.21
CA GLY A 50 -6.27 7.84 36.89
C GLY A 50 -6.29 8.13 35.38
N GLY A 51 -5.88 7.16 34.56
CA GLY A 51 -5.97 7.23 33.10
C GLY A 51 -7.41 7.31 32.60
N ALA A 52 -8.32 6.50 33.15
CA ALA A 52 -9.73 6.53 32.80
C ALA A 52 -10.39 7.85 33.20
N ILE A 53 -10.13 8.34 34.41
CA ILE A 53 -10.63 9.64 34.89
C ILE A 53 -10.08 10.78 34.02
N TYR A 54 -8.79 10.76 33.67
CA TYR A 54 -8.20 11.75 32.77
C TYR A 54 -8.86 11.71 31.38
N PHE A 55 -9.11 10.52 30.83
CA PHE A 55 -9.75 10.35 29.52
C PHE A 55 -11.20 10.85 29.54
N VAL A 56 -11.96 10.52 30.59
CA VAL A 56 -13.32 11.04 30.80
C VAL A 56 -13.26 12.56 30.92
N ILE A 57 -12.51 13.13 31.87
CA ILE A 57 -12.43 14.59 32.06
C ILE A 57 -11.98 15.31 30.78
N LYS A 58 -11.02 14.76 30.04
CA LYS A 58 -10.54 15.33 28.77
C LYS A 58 -11.63 15.32 27.70
N ASN A 59 -12.40 14.24 27.60
CA ASN A 59 -13.48 14.10 26.61
C ASN A 59 -14.82 14.73 27.05
N SER A 60 -15.01 14.99 28.34
CA SER A 60 -16.20 15.67 28.89
C SER A 60 -16.14 17.20 28.80
N ARG A 61 -14.97 17.79 28.48
CA ARG A 61 -14.86 19.24 28.32
C ARG A 61 -15.69 19.68 27.13
N PRO A 62 -16.60 20.68 27.28
CA PRO A 62 -17.36 21.20 26.15
C PRO A 62 -16.37 21.69 25.09
N LEU A 63 -16.54 21.21 23.86
CA LEU A 63 -15.70 21.62 22.73
C LEU A 63 -15.88 23.13 22.54
N LYS A 64 -14.85 23.90 22.90
CA LYS A 64 -14.85 25.35 22.65
C LYS A 64 -14.87 25.56 21.14
N LYS A 65 -16.04 25.97 20.63
CA LYS A 65 -16.21 26.28 19.21
C LYS A 65 -15.44 27.55 18.86
N ILE A 66 -14.86 27.59 17.68
CA ILE A 66 -14.29 28.82 17.12
C ILE A 66 -15.38 29.55 16.34
N ASN A 67 -15.46 30.86 16.49
CA ASN A 67 -16.27 31.67 15.57
C ASN A 67 -15.52 31.77 14.24
N LEU A 68 -16.00 31.05 13.23
CA LEU A 68 -15.37 30.98 11.92
C LEU A 68 -15.88 32.12 11.04
N THR A 69 -15.04 33.13 10.84
CA THR A 69 -15.34 34.24 9.93
C THR A 69 -15.20 33.82 8.47
N LYS A 70 -15.82 34.58 7.56
CA LYS A 70 -15.74 34.33 6.11
C LYS A 70 -14.28 34.37 5.62
N GLU A 71 -13.52 35.35 6.08
CA GLU A 71 -12.11 35.52 5.74
C GLU A 71 -11.27 34.30 6.16
N LEU A 72 -11.46 33.81 7.40
CA LEU A 72 -10.77 32.61 7.89
C LEU A 72 -11.16 31.38 7.08
N PHE A 73 -12.44 31.24 6.74
CA PHE A 73 -12.91 30.14 5.90
C PHE A 73 -12.27 30.18 4.50
N ASP A 74 -12.20 31.35 3.86
CA ASP A 74 -11.61 31.49 2.52
C ASP A 74 -10.11 31.14 2.52
N GLN A 75 -9.39 31.54 3.56
CA GLN A 75 -7.99 31.15 3.75
C GLN A 75 -7.81 29.64 3.93
N TRP A 76 -8.72 28.98 4.65
CA TRP A 76 -8.56 27.57 5.02
C TRP A 76 -9.15 26.60 4.00
N SER A 77 -10.13 27.03 3.21
CA SER A 77 -10.89 26.17 2.28
C SER A 77 -10.15 25.80 0.99
N ASN A 78 -9.17 26.61 0.57
CA ASN A 78 -8.30 26.27 -0.56
C ASN A 78 -7.20 25.29 -0.13
N ILE A 79 -7.57 24.02 0.00
CA ILE A 79 -6.66 22.94 0.39
C ILE A 79 -5.68 22.62 -0.75
N GLU A 80 -4.41 22.44 -0.41
CA GLU A 80 -3.38 21.97 -1.33
C GLU A 80 -3.30 20.44 -1.31
N PHE A 81 -3.02 19.86 -2.48
CA PHE A 81 -2.70 18.45 -2.63
C PHE A 81 -1.20 18.27 -2.83
N GLU A 82 -0.71 17.07 -2.55
CA GLU A 82 0.62 16.70 -3.03
C GLU A 82 0.61 16.73 -4.57
N LYS A 83 1.54 17.50 -5.17
CA LYS A 83 1.56 17.70 -6.62
C LYS A 83 1.79 16.40 -7.39
N LYS A 84 2.56 15.48 -6.81
CA LYS A 84 2.90 14.17 -7.35
C LYS A 84 2.62 13.12 -6.30
N LEU A 85 1.71 12.20 -6.60
CA LEU A 85 1.36 11.08 -5.73
C LEU A 85 1.98 9.80 -6.28
N ASN A 86 2.79 9.14 -5.48
CA ASN A 86 3.27 7.79 -5.80
C ASN A 86 2.12 6.82 -5.52
N ASN A 87 1.64 6.13 -6.56
CA ASN A 87 0.54 5.17 -6.43
C ASN A 87 0.90 3.86 -7.13
N SER A 88 0.36 2.75 -6.64
CA SER A 88 0.51 1.43 -7.27
C SER A 88 -0.39 1.23 -8.50
N LYS A 89 -1.35 2.13 -8.72
CA LYS A 89 -2.22 2.16 -9.90
C LYS A 89 -1.93 3.37 -10.77
N SER A 90 -2.12 3.21 -12.08
CA SER A 90 -2.09 4.33 -13.03
C SER A 90 -3.30 5.25 -12.86
N ALA A 91 -3.22 6.49 -13.36
CA ALA A 91 -4.37 7.41 -13.33
C ALA A 91 -5.57 6.85 -14.12
N ALA A 92 -5.32 6.17 -15.24
CA ALA A 92 -6.35 5.53 -16.05
C ALA A 92 -7.09 4.42 -15.27
N ASP A 93 -6.35 3.57 -14.56
CA ASP A 93 -6.93 2.50 -13.75
C ASP A 93 -7.74 3.04 -12.57
N ILE A 94 -7.22 4.08 -11.89
CA ILE A 94 -7.94 4.78 -10.81
C ILE A 94 -9.28 5.32 -11.31
N ILE A 95 -9.29 5.98 -12.48
CA ILE A 95 -10.51 6.54 -13.06
C ILE A 95 -11.50 5.42 -13.41
N LYS A 96 -11.02 4.34 -14.05
CA LYS A 96 -11.86 3.20 -14.43
C LYS A 96 -12.52 2.55 -13.20
N ASP A 97 -11.75 2.34 -12.13
CA ASP A 97 -12.26 1.77 -10.89
C ASP A 97 -13.29 2.70 -10.22
N PHE A 98 -13.03 4.02 -10.24
CA PHE A 98 -13.95 5.02 -9.71
C PHE A 98 -15.27 5.05 -10.51
N GLU A 99 -15.20 5.06 -11.84
CA GLU A 99 -16.39 5.04 -12.72
C GLU A 99 -17.21 3.77 -12.52
N LYS A 100 -16.54 2.62 -12.34
CA LYS A 100 -17.20 1.35 -12.02
C LYS A 100 -17.94 1.43 -10.69
N ALA A 101 -17.29 1.89 -9.62
CA ALA A 101 -17.92 2.05 -8.31
C ALA A 101 -19.12 3.02 -8.34
N LYS A 102 -18.98 4.11 -9.10
CA LYS A 102 -20.06 5.08 -9.30
C LYS A 102 -21.27 4.46 -10.01
N LEU A 103 -21.03 3.72 -11.09
CA LEU A 103 -22.07 3.03 -11.85
C LEU A 103 -22.78 1.95 -11.00
N GLU A 104 -22.03 1.19 -10.21
CA GLU A 104 -22.59 0.21 -9.28
C GLU A 104 -23.51 0.87 -8.24
N ASN A 105 -23.08 1.99 -7.67
CA ASN A 105 -23.92 2.76 -6.73
C ASN A 105 -25.19 3.31 -7.41
N GLU A 106 -25.08 3.82 -8.63
CA GLU A 106 -26.24 4.31 -9.40
C GLU A 106 -27.25 3.18 -9.67
N ASN A 107 -26.77 2.00 -10.08
CA ASN A 107 -27.60 0.83 -10.31
C ASN A 107 -28.32 0.37 -9.04
N LYS A 108 -27.59 0.22 -7.92
CA LYS A 108 -28.17 -0.12 -6.61
C LYS A 108 -29.22 0.90 -6.17
N THR A 109 -28.95 2.18 -6.38
CA THR A 109 -29.87 3.28 -6.02
C THR A 109 -31.16 3.21 -6.84
N ASN A 110 -31.06 2.94 -8.14
CA ASN A 110 -32.21 2.82 -9.02
C ASN A 110 -33.06 1.59 -8.67
N GLU A 111 -32.41 0.46 -8.36
CA GLU A 111 -33.08 -0.76 -7.91
C GLU A 111 -33.80 -0.55 -6.57
N PHE A 112 -33.12 0.05 -5.59
CA PHE A 112 -33.71 0.36 -4.29
C PHE A 112 -34.94 1.26 -4.43
N LYS A 113 -34.87 2.33 -5.22
CA LYS A 113 -36.01 3.24 -5.46
C LYS A 113 -37.18 2.54 -6.15
N LYS A 114 -36.91 1.57 -7.03
CA LYS A 114 -37.94 0.79 -7.71
C LYS A 114 -38.69 -0.13 -6.74
N HIS A 115 -37.96 -0.77 -5.83
CA HIS A 115 -38.55 -1.69 -4.85
C HIS A 115 -39.10 -0.99 -3.60
N ASN A 116 -38.61 0.21 -3.29
CA ASN A 116 -39.00 1.00 -2.12
C ASN A 116 -39.37 2.44 -2.53
N PRO A 117 -40.55 2.67 -3.13
CA PRO A 117 -40.96 3.99 -3.61
C PRO A 117 -41.22 5.01 -2.47
N LYS A 118 -41.44 4.54 -1.24
CA LYS A 118 -41.57 5.36 -0.03
C LYS A 118 -40.75 4.74 1.11
N PRO A 119 -39.41 4.83 1.03
CA PRO A 119 -38.54 4.21 2.02
C PRO A 119 -38.69 4.94 3.36
N SER A 120 -38.62 4.20 4.46
CA SER A 120 -38.50 4.82 5.78
C SER A 120 -37.09 5.43 5.96
N LYS A 121 -36.90 6.26 6.99
CA LYS A 121 -35.58 6.82 7.31
C LYS A 121 -34.55 5.72 7.57
N LYS A 122 -34.96 4.64 8.24
CA LYS A 122 -34.10 3.51 8.54
C LYS A 122 -33.71 2.75 7.26
N ASP A 123 -34.65 2.53 6.35
CA ASP A 123 -34.35 1.87 5.07
C ASP A 123 -33.35 2.66 4.24
N LEU A 124 -33.39 3.99 4.32
CA LEU A 124 -32.42 4.87 3.67
C LEU A 124 -31.04 4.77 4.31
N GLU A 125 -30.96 4.77 5.65
CA GLU A 125 -29.71 4.63 6.39
C GLU A 125 -29.05 3.27 6.10
N ASP A 126 -29.81 2.17 6.25
CA ASP A 126 -29.33 0.81 5.96
C ASP A 126 -28.91 0.68 4.48
N PHE A 127 -29.61 1.33 3.55
CA PHE A 127 -29.23 1.33 2.13
C PHE A 127 -27.95 2.11 1.85
N GLU A 128 -27.79 3.31 2.43
CA GLU A 128 -26.60 4.15 2.25
C GLU A 128 -25.33 3.45 2.78
N GLU A 129 -25.42 2.71 3.89
CA GLU A 129 -24.32 1.89 4.41
C GLU A 129 -23.87 0.77 3.45
N ASN A 130 -24.75 0.33 2.55
CA ASN A 130 -24.45 -0.72 1.55
C ASN A 130 -23.86 -0.18 0.23
N LEU A 131 -23.75 1.14 0.10
CA LEU A 131 -23.12 1.79 -1.04
C LEU A 131 -21.60 1.92 -0.84
N VAL A 132 -20.87 1.93 -1.95
CA VAL A 132 -19.44 2.25 -1.90
C VAL A 132 -19.29 3.72 -1.55
N ASP A 133 -18.59 4.03 -0.46
CA ASP A 133 -18.28 5.42 -0.12
C ASP A 133 -17.23 5.99 -1.10
N LEU A 134 -17.72 6.77 -2.07
CA LEU A 134 -16.88 7.41 -3.08
C LEU A 134 -15.91 8.44 -2.48
N ASN A 135 -16.25 9.07 -1.35
CA ASN A 135 -15.35 9.99 -0.67
C ASN A 135 -14.17 9.22 -0.06
N VAL A 136 -14.43 8.07 0.58
CA VAL A 136 -13.39 7.18 1.10
C VAL A 136 -12.54 6.60 -0.03
N PHE A 137 -13.15 6.20 -1.15
CA PHE A 137 -12.42 5.74 -2.32
C PHE A 137 -11.40 6.79 -2.78
N ILE A 138 -11.82 8.03 -3.00
CA ILE A 138 -10.92 9.09 -3.47
C ILE A 138 -9.85 9.40 -2.42
N ALA A 139 -10.22 9.42 -1.13
CA ALA A 139 -9.28 9.64 -0.03
C ALA A 139 -8.20 8.55 0.09
N SER A 140 -8.47 7.32 -0.38
CA SER A 140 -7.47 6.25 -0.42
C SER A 140 -6.41 6.45 -1.51
N VAL A 141 -6.72 7.25 -2.52
CA VAL A 141 -5.83 7.52 -3.67
C VAL A 141 -5.06 8.82 -3.47
N VAL A 142 -5.66 9.80 -2.80
CA VAL A 142 -5.20 11.19 -2.79
C VAL A 142 -4.92 11.65 -1.37
N SER A 143 -3.70 12.14 -1.14
CA SER A 143 -3.33 12.80 0.11
C SER A 143 -3.50 14.32 0.00
N LYS A 144 -4.27 14.90 0.94
CA LYS A 144 -4.37 16.35 1.11
C LYS A 144 -3.32 16.85 2.10
N LYS A 145 -2.76 18.03 1.83
CA LYS A 145 -1.92 18.75 2.80
C LYS A 145 -2.83 19.64 3.66
N GLY A 146 -3.38 19.05 4.72
CA GLY A 146 -4.19 19.74 5.71
C GLY A 146 -3.38 20.12 6.95
N THR A 147 -3.72 21.24 7.56
CA THR A 147 -3.32 21.57 8.94
C THR A 147 -4.36 20.99 9.91
N PHE A 148 -3.94 20.72 11.15
CA PHE A 148 -4.87 20.29 12.22
C PHE A 148 -6.09 21.23 12.37
N LYS A 149 -5.90 22.53 12.17
CA LYS A 149 -7.02 23.51 12.22
C LYS A 149 -8.01 23.29 11.09
N GLN A 150 -7.53 23.10 9.86
CA GLN A 150 -8.39 22.79 8.72
C GLN A 150 -9.18 21.50 8.96
N ASP A 151 -8.52 20.44 9.39
CA ASP A 151 -9.16 19.14 9.61
C ASP A 151 -10.15 19.16 10.77
N LYS A 152 -9.88 19.96 11.81
CA LYS A 152 -10.78 20.08 12.96
C LYS A 152 -12.02 20.90 12.65
N TYR A 153 -11.88 22.02 11.93
CA TYR A 153 -12.93 23.03 11.79
C TYR A 153 -13.66 22.99 10.46
N LEU A 154 -13.14 22.26 9.46
CA LEU A 154 -13.76 22.12 8.15
C LEU A 154 -14.04 20.66 7.85
N ILE A 155 -15.17 20.41 7.22
CA ILE A 155 -15.52 19.14 6.59
C ILE A 155 -15.05 19.23 5.14
N PHE A 156 -14.30 18.23 4.73
CA PHE A 156 -13.79 18.09 3.39
C PHE A 156 -14.42 16.86 2.75
N LYS A 157 -15.03 17.02 1.57
CA LYS A 157 -15.70 15.93 0.87
C LYS A 157 -15.28 15.87 -0.59
N PHE A 158 -14.68 14.76 -0.99
CA PHE A 158 -14.43 14.45 -2.39
C PHE A 158 -15.73 14.10 -3.10
N LEU A 159 -15.87 14.57 -4.34
CA LEU A 159 -17.09 14.44 -5.13
C LEU A 159 -16.89 13.64 -6.42
N ASN A 160 -15.76 13.83 -7.12
CA ASN A 160 -15.55 13.22 -8.42
C ASN A 160 -14.06 13.10 -8.77
N ILE A 161 -13.72 12.11 -9.60
CA ILE A 161 -12.45 12.02 -10.33
C ILE A 161 -12.76 12.05 -11.83
N GLU A 162 -12.02 12.85 -12.59
CA GLU A 162 -12.15 13.00 -14.04
C GLU A 162 -10.80 12.88 -14.74
N LYS A 163 -10.83 12.51 -16.02
CA LYS A 163 -9.69 12.58 -16.93
C LYS A 163 -9.25 14.03 -17.13
N VAL A 164 -7.95 14.26 -17.21
CA VAL A 164 -7.40 15.56 -17.59
C VAL A 164 -7.23 15.59 -19.11
N ILE A 165 -7.70 16.65 -19.75
CA ILE A 165 -7.53 16.87 -21.19
C ILE A 165 -6.49 17.97 -21.37
N LYS A 166 -5.43 17.69 -22.12
CA LYS A 166 -4.36 18.64 -22.46
C LYS A 166 -4.85 19.63 -23.52
N ASN A 167 -4.10 20.72 -23.70
CA ASN A 167 -4.41 21.77 -24.68
C ASN A 167 -4.48 21.26 -26.13
N ASP A 168 -3.83 20.13 -26.43
CA ASP A 168 -3.86 19.46 -27.72
C ASP A 168 -5.04 18.49 -27.90
N GLY A 169 -5.98 18.46 -26.94
CA GLY A 169 -7.15 17.58 -26.95
C GLY A 169 -6.87 16.14 -26.52
N LYS A 170 -5.62 15.77 -26.21
CA LYS A 170 -5.27 14.43 -25.76
C LYS A 170 -5.50 14.27 -24.26
N VAL A 171 -5.84 13.04 -23.83
CA VAL A 171 -5.96 12.71 -22.41
C VAL A 171 -4.57 12.67 -21.79
N ASP A 172 -4.42 13.28 -20.62
CA ASP A 172 -3.23 13.09 -19.79
C ASP A 172 -3.36 11.79 -18.99
N GLU A 173 -2.62 10.77 -19.41
CA GLU A 173 -2.65 9.44 -18.78
C GLU A 173 -2.03 9.41 -17.38
N ASN A 174 -1.42 10.53 -16.95
CA ASN A 174 -0.69 10.64 -15.69
C ASN A 174 -1.32 11.61 -14.71
N ALA A 175 -2.48 12.18 -15.04
CA ALA A 175 -3.10 13.18 -14.20
C ALA A 175 -4.58 12.91 -14.04
N ILE A 176 -5.05 13.11 -12.81
CA ILE A 176 -6.46 13.07 -12.48
C ILE A 176 -6.93 14.44 -12.03
N LYS A 177 -8.16 14.80 -12.41
CA LYS A 177 -8.82 16.01 -11.92
C LYS A 177 -9.81 15.60 -10.83
N ILE A 178 -9.59 16.10 -9.63
CA ILE A 178 -10.41 15.77 -8.46
C ILE A 178 -11.29 16.96 -8.16
N THR A 179 -12.59 16.71 -8.01
CA THR A 179 -13.56 17.72 -7.57
C THR A 179 -13.90 17.46 -6.11
N TYR A 180 -13.91 18.51 -5.30
CA TYR A 180 -14.24 18.43 -3.88
C TYR A 180 -15.00 19.66 -3.41
N GLU A 181 -15.63 19.53 -2.26
CA GLU A 181 -16.26 20.62 -1.54
C GLU A 181 -15.74 20.70 -0.10
N VAL A 182 -15.78 21.92 0.44
CA VAL A 182 -15.36 22.25 1.80
C VAL A 182 -16.43 23.12 2.44
N PHE A 183 -16.80 22.80 3.66
CA PHE A 183 -17.74 23.57 4.48
C PHE A 183 -17.40 23.43 5.97
N PRO A 184 -17.89 24.32 6.86
CA PRO A 184 -17.55 24.27 8.29
C PRO A 184 -18.00 22.99 8.97
N ASN A 185 -17.27 22.53 9.98
CA ASN A 185 -17.76 21.49 10.89
C ASN A 185 -18.54 22.16 12.05
N LEU A 186 -19.87 22.07 12.05
CA LEU A 186 -20.70 22.72 13.09
C LEU A 186 -20.54 22.12 14.50
N GLU A 187 -19.89 20.97 14.65
CA GLU A 187 -19.54 20.40 15.95
C GLU A 187 -18.42 21.20 16.63
N THR A 188 -17.51 21.76 15.84
CA THR A 188 -16.27 22.41 16.32
C THR A 188 -16.16 23.88 15.94
N ALA A 189 -16.96 24.35 14.98
CA ALA A 189 -17.03 25.72 14.52
C ALA A 189 -18.43 26.30 14.71
N GLU A 190 -18.49 27.60 14.97
CA GLU A 190 -19.70 28.40 15.03
C GLU A 190 -19.68 29.39 13.87
N ILE A 191 -20.81 29.47 13.15
CA ILE A 191 -20.97 30.37 12.01
C ILE A 191 -22.24 31.19 12.17
N ASN A 192 -22.18 32.44 11.75
CA ASN A 192 -23.37 33.29 11.67
C ASN A 192 -24.06 33.09 10.31
N GLU A 193 -24.78 31.96 10.18
CA GLU A 193 -25.60 31.62 9.01
C GLU A 193 -26.76 30.68 9.40
N ASN A 194 -27.83 30.69 8.60
CA ASN A 194 -28.96 29.79 8.78
C ASN A 194 -28.57 28.32 8.53
N LYS A 195 -28.87 27.45 9.50
CA LYS A 195 -28.62 26.00 9.43
C LYS A 195 -29.27 25.32 8.20
N LYS A 196 -30.35 25.86 7.64
CA LYS A 196 -30.98 25.33 6.42
C LYS A 196 -30.18 25.60 5.14
N VAL A 197 -29.28 26.58 5.17
CA VAL A 197 -28.46 27.01 4.02
C VAL A 197 -27.04 26.44 4.10
N TYR A 198 -26.60 26.08 5.32
CA TYR A 198 -25.33 25.44 5.61
C TYR A 198 -25.01 24.24 4.70
N ALA A 199 -23.73 24.09 4.34
CA ALA A 199 -23.22 23.03 3.46
C ALA A 199 -23.86 22.96 2.06
N THR A 200 -24.53 24.04 1.62
CA THR A 200 -25.06 24.14 0.26
C THR A 200 -24.32 25.22 -0.53
N LYS A 201 -24.42 25.19 -1.86
CA LYS A 201 -23.89 26.23 -2.77
C LYS A 201 -24.38 27.65 -2.46
N LYS A 202 -25.47 27.80 -1.70
CA LYS A 202 -26.02 29.10 -1.30
C LYS A 202 -25.36 29.66 -0.04
N SER A 203 -24.60 28.84 0.69
CA SER A 203 -23.87 29.25 1.89
C SER A 203 -22.67 30.12 1.52
N LYS A 204 -22.42 31.17 2.29
CA LYS A 204 -21.16 31.94 2.18
C LYS A 204 -19.95 31.13 2.65
N PHE A 205 -20.16 30.07 3.42
CA PHE A 205 -19.13 29.14 3.90
C PHE A 205 -19.11 27.84 3.09
N TYR A 206 -19.38 27.92 1.79
CA TYR A 206 -19.26 26.79 0.89
C TYR A 206 -18.21 27.07 -0.16
N PHE A 207 -17.29 26.15 -0.31
CA PHE A 207 -16.24 26.20 -1.32
C PHE A 207 -16.27 24.90 -2.11
N LYS A 208 -16.33 25.01 -3.44
CA LYS A 208 -16.24 23.86 -4.34
C LYS A 208 -15.28 24.21 -5.47
N THR A 209 -14.34 23.32 -5.73
CA THR A 209 -13.36 23.51 -6.79
C THR A 209 -12.89 22.16 -7.31
N SER A 210 -12.02 22.20 -8.32
CA SER A 210 -11.31 21.04 -8.82
C SER A 210 -9.82 21.31 -8.85
N LYS A 211 -9.02 20.28 -8.59
CA LYS A 211 -7.55 20.35 -8.68
C LYS A 211 -7.03 19.19 -9.52
N ILE A 212 -5.97 19.46 -10.25
CA ILE A 212 -5.25 18.45 -11.01
C ILE A 212 -4.13 17.91 -10.13
N VAL A 213 -4.01 16.59 -10.08
CA VAL A 213 -2.96 15.89 -9.34
C VAL A 213 -2.28 14.92 -10.28
N GLU A 214 -0.95 14.96 -10.32
CA GLU A 214 -0.14 14.02 -11.09
C GLU A 214 0.00 12.72 -10.29
N ILE A 215 -0.28 11.60 -10.95
CA ILE A 215 -0.09 10.25 -10.43
C ILE A 215 1.19 9.70 -11.04
N VAL A 216 2.15 9.37 -10.19
CA VAL A 216 3.39 8.69 -10.59
C VAL A 216 3.22 7.22 -10.25
N SER A 217 3.03 6.39 -11.28
CA SER A 217 2.95 4.94 -11.08
C SER A 217 4.31 4.38 -10.63
N SER A 218 4.32 3.66 -9.50
CA SER A 218 5.48 2.91 -9.03
C SER A 218 5.55 1.48 -9.57
N THR A 219 4.47 1.02 -10.23
CA THR A 219 4.32 -0.33 -10.75
C THR A 219 4.46 -0.36 -12.26
N GLU A 220 4.96 -1.49 -12.75
CA GLU A 220 5.01 -1.80 -14.18
C GLU A 220 3.61 -2.05 -14.74
N ASN A 221 3.36 -1.56 -15.95
CA ASN A 221 2.10 -1.80 -16.66
C ASN A 221 2.23 -3.02 -17.60
N TRP A 222 2.21 -4.23 -17.03
CA TRP A 222 2.29 -5.47 -17.81
C TRP A 222 0.96 -5.89 -18.41
N GLU A 223 -0.10 -5.96 -17.60
CA GLU A 223 -1.31 -6.72 -17.96
C GLU A 223 -2.46 -5.85 -18.48
N THR A 224 -2.43 -4.53 -18.22
CA THR A 224 -3.49 -3.62 -18.65
C THR A 224 -3.13 -2.84 -19.91
N SER A 225 -1.88 -2.98 -20.40
CA SER A 225 -1.41 -2.34 -21.63
C SER A 225 -1.70 -3.22 -22.86
N ALA A 226 -2.62 -2.78 -23.72
CA ALA A 226 -2.84 -3.42 -25.03
C ALA A 226 -1.55 -3.48 -25.87
N LYS A 227 -0.69 -2.47 -25.71
CA LYS A 227 0.63 -2.39 -26.36
C LYS A 227 1.57 -3.49 -25.87
N PHE A 228 1.51 -3.86 -24.58
CA PHE A 228 2.29 -4.99 -24.09
C PHE A 228 1.86 -6.30 -24.73
N LEU A 229 0.56 -6.57 -24.82
CA LEU A 229 0.05 -7.80 -25.45
C LEU A 229 0.48 -7.90 -26.91
N GLU A 230 0.38 -6.81 -27.68
CA GLU A 230 0.82 -6.76 -29.07
C GLU A 230 2.32 -7.04 -29.23
N VAL A 231 3.16 -6.39 -28.41
CA VAL A 231 4.62 -6.57 -28.44
C VAL A 231 5.01 -7.97 -27.97
N PHE A 232 4.34 -8.50 -26.95
CA PHE A 232 4.58 -9.84 -26.44
C PHE A 232 4.27 -10.90 -27.51
N ASP A 233 3.13 -10.79 -28.19
CA ASP A 233 2.75 -11.70 -29.29
C ASP A 233 3.72 -11.60 -30.46
N LYS A 234 4.12 -10.38 -30.85
CA LYS A 234 5.12 -10.13 -31.90
C LYS A 234 6.45 -10.83 -31.63
N HIS A 235 6.91 -10.84 -30.37
CA HIS A 235 8.18 -11.45 -29.98
C HIS A 235 8.05 -12.86 -29.38
N MET A 236 6.86 -13.46 -29.43
CA MET A 236 6.61 -14.81 -28.92
C MET A 236 7.44 -15.87 -29.66
N LYS A 237 7.61 -15.73 -30.99
CA LYS A 237 8.43 -16.66 -31.76
C LYS A 237 9.90 -16.63 -31.33
N GLU A 238 10.45 -15.43 -31.08
CA GLU A 238 11.85 -15.26 -30.68
C GLU A 238 12.17 -16.02 -29.40
N ILE A 239 11.31 -15.92 -28.38
CA ILE A 239 11.54 -16.63 -27.11
C ILE A 239 11.36 -18.14 -27.24
N LYS A 240 10.42 -18.60 -28.08
CA LYS A 240 10.25 -20.03 -28.37
C LYS A 240 11.50 -20.61 -29.05
N ASP A 241 12.09 -19.87 -29.98
CA ASP A 241 13.33 -20.28 -30.66
C ASP A 241 14.51 -20.36 -29.68
N ILE A 242 14.63 -19.41 -28.74
CA ILE A 242 15.63 -19.44 -27.66
C ILE A 242 15.43 -20.67 -26.75
N ILE A 243 14.19 -20.97 -26.34
CA ILE A 243 13.90 -22.10 -25.45
C ILE A 243 14.12 -23.45 -26.14
N ARG A 244 13.81 -23.56 -27.43
CA ARG A 244 13.99 -24.80 -28.23
C ARG A 244 15.42 -25.05 -28.68
N TYR A 245 16.28 -24.04 -28.67
CA TYR A 245 17.67 -24.18 -29.07
C TYR A 245 18.42 -25.23 -28.22
N ARG A 246 19.29 -26.00 -28.86
CA ARG A 246 20.18 -26.97 -28.22
C ARG A 246 21.57 -26.87 -28.84
N GLU A 247 22.57 -26.56 -28.01
CA GLU A 247 23.97 -26.50 -28.44
C GLU A 247 24.56 -27.91 -28.63
N ASP A 248 24.16 -28.85 -27.77
CA ASP A 248 24.51 -30.27 -27.86
C ASP A 248 23.23 -31.13 -27.83
N PRO A 249 22.51 -31.25 -28.96
CA PRO A 249 21.25 -31.99 -29.03
C PRO A 249 21.40 -33.50 -28.77
N VAL A 250 22.63 -34.03 -28.79
CA VAL A 250 22.90 -35.45 -28.54
C VAL A 250 22.95 -35.73 -27.04
N ASN A 251 23.62 -34.87 -26.26
CA ASN A 251 23.87 -35.08 -24.83
C ASN A 251 23.04 -34.18 -23.89
N ASP A 252 22.17 -33.31 -24.43
CA ASP A 252 21.30 -32.41 -23.67
C ASP A 252 19.85 -32.44 -24.18
N LYS A 253 19.26 -33.64 -24.22
CA LYS A 253 17.90 -33.87 -24.76
C LYS A 253 16.85 -33.02 -24.04
N ASP A 254 16.96 -32.92 -22.72
CA ASP A 254 16.02 -32.17 -21.88
C ASP A 254 16.36 -30.68 -21.79
N GLY A 255 17.50 -30.24 -22.34
CA GLY A 255 17.93 -28.84 -22.34
C GLY A 255 18.48 -28.34 -21.00
N GLU A 256 18.71 -29.21 -20.02
CA GLU A 256 19.15 -28.82 -18.68
C GLU A 256 20.47 -28.05 -18.70
N LYS A 257 21.43 -28.45 -19.56
CA LYS A 257 22.70 -27.72 -19.70
C LYS A 257 22.47 -26.38 -20.38
N TRP A 258 21.63 -26.34 -21.42
CA TRP A 258 21.25 -25.10 -22.10
C TRP A 258 20.61 -24.10 -21.12
N PHE A 259 19.62 -24.51 -20.34
CA PHE A 259 18.89 -23.62 -19.41
C PHE A 259 19.76 -23.10 -18.26
N LYS A 260 20.83 -23.81 -17.90
CA LYS A 260 21.83 -23.36 -16.91
C LYS A 260 22.91 -22.46 -17.52
N SER A 261 23.01 -22.38 -18.85
CA SER A 261 24.08 -21.65 -19.52
C SER A 261 23.93 -20.13 -19.38
N GLU A 262 25.06 -19.42 -19.37
CA GLU A 262 25.06 -17.94 -19.38
C GLU A 262 24.45 -17.40 -20.68
N LYS A 263 24.68 -18.09 -21.80
CA LYS A 263 24.16 -17.71 -23.12
C LYS A 263 22.63 -17.72 -23.16
N PHE A 264 21.99 -18.74 -22.58
CA PHE A 264 20.53 -18.77 -22.44
C PHE A 264 20.04 -17.58 -21.60
N GLN A 265 20.64 -17.35 -20.44
CA GLN A 265 20.24 -16.26 -19.55
C GLN A 265 20.38 -14.88 -20.23
N GLN A 266 21.48 -14.64 -20.94
CA GLN A 266 21.69 -13.40 -21.70
C GLN A 266 20.66 -13.23 -22.82
N GLN A 267 20.41 -14.26 -23.63
CA GLN A 267 19.44 -14.19 -24.73
C GLN A 267 18.02 -13.92 -24.24
N VAL A 268 17.59 -14.60 -23.17
CA VAL A 268 16.28 -14.35 -22.55
C VAL A 268 16.22 -12.94 -21.97
N PHE A 269 17.28 -12.46 -21.32
CA PHE A 269 17.26 -11.14 -20.71
C PHE A 269 17.23 -10.00 -21.74
N GLU A 270 17.93 -10.14 -22.86
CA GLU A 270 17.85 -9.19 -23.97
C GLU A 270 16.45 -9.19 -24.62
N TRP A 271 15.85 -10.36 -24.80
CA TRP A 271 14.45 -10.46 -25.22
C TRP A 271 13.51 -9.74 -24.24
N PHE A 272 13.69 -9.97 -22.94
CA PHE A 272 12.91 -9.32 -21.90
C PHE A 272 13.06 -7.80 -21.90
N LYS A 273 14.29 -7.30 -22.01
CA LYS A 273 14.58 -5.87 -22.06
C LYS A 273 13.90 -5.21 -23.25
N LYS A 274 14.00 -5.86 -24.43
CA LYS A 274 13.34 -5.42 -25.66
C LYS A 274 11.82 -5.33 -25.49
N LEU A 275 11.20 -6.36 -24.88
CA LEU A 275 9.76 -6.31 -24.57
C LEU A 275 9.40 -5.09 -23.72
N VAL A 276 10.15 -4.85 -22.64
CA VAL A 276 9.86 -3.74 -21.72
C VAL A 276 10.00 -2.37 -22.39
N GLU A 277 11.02 -2.20 -23.22
CA GLU A 277 11.30 -0.95 -23.91
C GLU A 277 10.29 -0.67 -25.02
N GLU A 278 9.97 -1.67 -25.85
CA GLU A 278 8.99 -1.53 -26.94
C GLU A 278 7.56 -1.34 -26.41
N ALA A 279 7.19 -2.07 -25.35
CA ALA A 279 5.86 -2.00 -24.76
C ALA A 279 5.68 -0.84 -23.76
N GLU A 280 6.76 -0.13 -23.41
CA GLU A 280 6.78 0.96 -22.44
C GLU A 280 6.20 0.56 -21.07
N THR A 281 6.52 -0.65 -20.60
CA THR A 281 5.98 -1.18 -19.34
C THR A 281 6.70 -0.67 -18.09
N GLN A 282 7.79 0.10 -18.27
CA GLN A 282 8.59 0.63 -17.17
C GLN A 282 7.76 1.55 -16.25
N PRO A 283 7.95 1.47 -14.92
CA PRO A 283 7.32 2.41 -14.00
C PRO A 283 7.78 3.83 -14.31
N GLN A 284 6.91 4.81 -14.09
CA GLN A 284 7.23 6.21 -14.37
C GLN A 284 8.38 6.75 -13.50
N LEU A 285 8.58 6.13 -12.33
CA LEU A 285 9.71 6.40 -11.46
C LEU A 285 11.06 6.05 -12.12
N PHE A 286 11.08 5.06 -13.02
CA PHE A 286 12.27 4.53 -13.67
C PHE A 286 12.23 4.75 -15.18
N LYS A 287 12.24 6.02 -15.59
CA LYS A 287 12.17 6.40 -17.02
C LYS A 287 13.34 5.81 -17.82
N LYS A 288 13.05 5.25 -19.01
CA LYS A 288 14.02 4.62 -19.91
C LYS A 288 15.18 5.52 -20.32
N GLU A 289 15.00 6.84 -20.32
CA GLU A 289 16.06 7.78 -20.66
C GLU A 289 17.16 7.79 -19.58
N ILE A 290 16.76 7.58 -18.32
CA ILE A 290 17.59 7.78 -17.12
C ILE A 290 18.02 6.44 -16.51
N TYR A 291 17.16 5.43 -16.57
CA TYR A 291 17.36 4.12 -15.98
C TYR A 291 17.54 3.06 -17.06
N ASP A 292 18.34 2.04 -16.73
CA ASP A 292 18.52 0.81 -17.51
C ASP A 292 18.00 -0.38 -16.70
N ILE A 293 17.61 -1.44 -17.39
CA ILE A 293 17.16 -2.70 -16.78
C ILE A 293 18.35 -3.63 -16.69
N LYS A 294 18.65 -4.11 -15.48
CA LYS A 294 19.80 -4.97 -15.21
C LYS A 294 19.38 -6.29 -14.55
N PRO A 295 20.09 -7.39 -14.81
CA PRO A 295 19.86 -8.66 -14.15
C PRO A 295 20.02 -8.56 -12.63
N TYR A 296 19.07 -9.09 -11.86
CA TYR A 296 19.17 -9.12 -10.40
C TYR A 296 19.64 -10.50 -9.92
N THR A 297 20.70 -10.52 -9.12
CA THR A 297 21.18 -11.72 -8.43
C THR A 297 21.21 -11.45 -6.94
N GLU A 298 20.28 -12.06 -6.21
CA GLU A 298 20.01 -11.78 -4.79
C GLU A 298 21.15 -12.28 -3.86
N GLN A 299 22.03 -13.16 -4.34
CA GLN A 299 23.10 -13.77 -3.54
C GLN A 299 24.41 -13.88 -4.32
N SER A 300 25.53 -13.65 -3.64
CA SER A 300 26.90 -13.73 -4.19
C SER A 300 27.28 -15.08 -4.80
N ASN A 301 26.48 -16.13 -4.59
CA ASN A 301 26.81 -17.51 -4.95
C ASN A 301 25.87 -18.14 -5.98
N THR A 302 24.79 -17.47 -6.41
CA THR A 302 23.93 -17.93 -7.51
C THR A 302 23.86 -16.84 -8.58
N LYS A 303 24.60 -17.02 -9.68
CA LYS A 303 24.62 -16.10 -10.83
C LYS A 303 23.36 -16.21 -11.71
N THR A 304 22.32 -16.88 -11.25
CA THR A 304 21.15 -17.20 -12.06
C THR A 304 20.08 -16.14 -11.89
N TYR A 305 19.75 -15.43 -12.96
CA TYR A 305 18.71 -14.39 -13.00
C TYR A 305 17.60 -14.70 -14.02
N VAL A 306 17.74 -15.79 -14.76
CA VAL A 306 16.69 -16.38 -15.60
C VAL A 306 16.56 -17.86 -15.24
N GLN A 307 15.34 -18.33 -15.07
CA GLN A 307 15.03 -19.74 -14.81
C GLN A 307 13.90 -20.21 -15.72
N TRP A 308 14.11 -21.35 -16.36
CA TRP A 308 13.09 -22.05 -17.14
C TRP A 308 12.63 -23.29 -16.38
N ASN A 309 11.32 -23.37 -16.10
CA ASN A 309 10.71 -24.51 -15.43
C ASN A 309 9.59 -25.11 -16.30
N PRO A 310 9.89 -26.16 -17.08
CA PRO A 310 8.89 -26.86 -17.87
C PRO A 310 8.12 -27.86 -16.99
N THR A 311 7.21 -27.35 -16.16
CA THR A 311 6.28 -28.19 -15.40
C THR A 311 5.09 -28.59 -16.28
N LYS A 312 4.61 -29.84 -16.17
CA LYS A 312 3.44 -30.34 -16.92
C LYS A 312 2.23 -29.42 -16.74
N GLY A 313 1.96 -28.57 -17.73
CA GLY A 313 0.81 -27.66 -17.80
C GLY A 313 1.14 -26.18 -17.57
N LEU A 314 2.30 -25.83 -17.00
CA LEU A 314 2.73 -24.46 -16.79
C LEU A 314 4.22 -24.36 -17.10
N ASN A 315 4.49 -23.89 -18.32
CA ASN A 315 5.81 -23.64 -18.87
C ASN A 315 6.28 -22.24 -18.42
N GLU A 316 6.97 -22.18 -17.29
CA GLU A 316 7.26 -20.93 -16.60
C GLU A 316 8.68 -20.41 -16.90
N LEU A 317 8.76 -19.19 -17.39
CA LEU A 317 9.99 -18.43 -17.55
C LEU A 317 10.05 -17.34 -16.49
N THR A 318 10.95 -17.50 -15.51
CA THR A 318 11.18 -16.54 -14.43
C THR A 318 12.39 -15.67 -14.74
N ILE A 319 12.25 -14.36 -14.55
CA ILE A 319 13.29 -13.36 -14.80
C ILE A 319 13.39 -12.43 -13.59
N ASP A 320 14.57 -12.33 -13.00
CA ASP A 320 14.89 -11.45 -11.88
C ASP A 320 15.69 -10.24 -12.38
N TYR A 321 15.22 -9.03 -12.07
CA TYR A 321 15.76 -7.78 -12.61
C TYR A 321 15.64 -6.61 -11.64
N TYR A 322 16.31 -5.50 -11.95
CA TYR A 322 16.15 -4.22 -11.25
C TYR A 322 16.42 -3.05 -12.20
N TYR A 323 15.97 -1.85 -11.83
CA TYR A 323 16.28 -0.62 -12.56
C TYR A 323 17.51 0.05 -11.95
N GLN A 324 18.48 0.41 -12.78
CA GLN A 324 19.71 1.10 -12.36
C GLN A 324 19.86 2.42 -13.10
N HIS A 325 20.16 3.50 -12.39
CA HIS A 325 20.47 4.77 -13.02
C HIS A 325 21.70 4.63 -13.91
N LYS A 326 21.61 5.06 -15.17
CA LYS A 326 22.65 4.84 -16.20
C LYS A 326 24.03 5.36 -15.81
N THR A 327 24.08 6.46 -15.05
CA THR A 327 25.35 7.08 -14.62
C THR A 327 25.67 6.88 -13.14
N ASN A 328 24.73 6.39 -12.32
CA ASN A 328 24.93 6.25 -10.89
C ASN A 328 24.56 4.84 -10.44
N ALA A 329 25.57 3.99 -10.31
CA ALA A 329 25.37 2.58 -10.01
C ALA A 329 24.69 2.31 -8.65
N THR A 330 24.77 3.26 -7.70
CA THR A 330 24.14 3.12 -6.37
C THR A 330 22.67 3.53 -6.36
N ALA A 331 22.23 4.33 -7.33
CA ALA A 331 20.84 4.69 -7.50
C ALA A 331 20.10 3.59 -8.28
N ARG A 332 19.59 2.60 -7.54
CA ARG A 332 18.90 1.44 -8.11
C ARG A 332 17.60 1.13 -7.36
N SER A 333 16.68 0.46 -8.03
CA SER A 333 15.48 -0.11 -7.40
C SER A 333 15.83 -1.36 -6.59
N ASP A 334 14.88 -1.81 -5.78
CA ASP A 334 14.88 -3.16 -5.24
C ASP A 334 14.78 -4.20 -6.37
N GLY A 335 15.17 -5.44 -6.05
CA GLY A 335 15.04 -6.58 -6.94
C GLY A 335 13.56 -6.89 -7.23
N LYS A 336 13.27 -7.23 -8.48
CA LYS A 336 11.94 -7.54 -8.98
C LYS A 336 11.97 -8.88 -9.71
N ARG A 337 10.84 -9.57 -9.72
CA ARG A 337 10.63 -10.84 -10.43
C ARG A 337 9.47 -10.72 -11.41
N LYS A 338 9.67 -11.17 -12.65
CA LYS A 338 8.59 -11.37 -13.62
C LYS A 338 8.56 -12.83 -14.06
N ILE A 339 7.35 -13.39 -14.11
CA ILE A 339 7.11 -14.76 -14.57
C ILE A 339 6.24 -14.67 -15.81
N PHE A 340 6.64 -15.38 -16.86
CA PHE A 340 5.85 -15.57 -18.08
C PHE A 340 5.47 -17.05 -18.23
N THR A 341 4.24 -17.29 -18.68
CA THR A 341 3.82 -18.62 -19.12
C THR A 341 3.96 -18.70 -20.64
N ILE A 342 4.85 -19.58 -21.13
CA ILE A 342 5.09 -19.75 -22.56
C ILE A 342 4.40 -21.02 -23.06
N LEU A 343 3.29 -20.85 -23.76
CA LEU A 343 2.49 -21.97 -24.30
C LEU A 343 3.10 -22.50 -25.60
N ASP A 344 2.78 -23.76 -25.93
CA ASP A 344 3.19 -24.47 -27.16
C ASP A 344 4.71 -24.48 -27.39
N ILE A 345 5.46 -24.96 -26.39
CA ILE A 345 6.91 -25.22 -26.43
C ILE A 345 7.20 -26.59 -27.05
#